data_AF-T2JU32-F1
#
_entry.id   AF-T2JU32-F1
#
_cell.length_a   1.000
_cell.length_b   1.000
_cell.length_c   1.000
_cell.angle_alpha   90.00
_cell.angle_beta   90.00
_cell.angle_gamma   90.00
#
_symmetry.space_group_name_H-M   'P 1'
#
loop_
_entity.id
_entity.type
_entity.pdbx_description
1 polymer ?
#
loop_
_entity_poly.entity_id
_entity_poly.type
_entity_poly.pdbx_seq_one_letter_code
_entity_poly.pdbx_strand_id
1 'polypeptide(L)'
;MSIDDKGAPYSLHGFNAIYLPKIGWYRVDARGNKKGIDAQFLPPQERLAFKTQFPLEADFQTILAEPLQIVIEALQSQATWDEMLLHLPDISVESAKNYDLVMKNQ
;
A
#
# COMPACT_ATOMS: atom_id res chain seq x y z
N MET A 1 -0.90 -6.79 0.83
CA MET A 1 -2.12 -7.05 0.02
C MET A 1 -1.84 -8.25 -0.88
N SER A 2 -2.85 -9.09 -1.16
CA SER A 2 -2.72 -10.25 -2.04
C SER A 2 -2.34 -9.79 -3.44
N ILE A 3 -1.43 -10.50 -4.11
CA ILE A 3 -0.97 -10.09 -5.44
C ILE A 3 -1.95 -10.47 -6.56
N ASP A 4 -2.85 -11.43 -6.32
CA ASP A 4 -3.77 -11.97 -7.31
C ASP A 4 -5.21 -12.18 -6.80
N ASP A 5 -5.54 -11.55 -5.66
CA ASP A 5 -6.84 -11.63 -4.98
C ASP A 5 -7.25 -13.06 -4.55
N LYS A 6 -6.29 -13.96 -4.31
CA LYS A 6 -6.55 -15.33 -3.80
C LYS A 6 -5.94 -15.61 -2.43
N GLY A 7 -5.49 -14.57 -1.72
CA GLY A 7 -4.74 -14.69 -0.46
C GLY A 7 -3.24 -14.69 -0.71
N ALA A 8 -2.49 -15.56 -0.06
CA ALA A 8 -1.04 -15.60 -0.24
C ALA A 8 -0.64 -15.92 -1.70
N PRO A 9 0.46 -15.36 -2.22
CA PRO A 9 1.42 -14.49 -1.53
C PRO A 9 0.96 -13.02 -1.45
N TYR A 10 1.54 -12.30 -0.49
CA TYR A 10 1.27 -10.89 -0.22
C TYR A 10 2.49 -10.03 -0.57
N SER A 11 2.23 -8.75 -0.83
CA SER A 11 3.28 -7.74 -0.97
C SER A 11 2.80 -6.38 -0.42
N LEU A 12 3.77 -5.52 -0.11
CA LEU A 12 3.57 -4.10 0.16
C LEU A 12 2.95 -3.40 -1.05
N HIS A 13 1.82 -2.75 -0.81
CA HIS A 13 1.15 -1.90 -1.80
C HIS A 13 1.23 -0.44 -1.33
N GLY A 14 1.91 0.39 -2.11
CA GLY A 14 2.06 1.82 -1.83
C GLY A 14 0.89 2.65 -2.34
N PHE A 15 0.55 3.69 -1.59
CA PHE A 15 -0.36 4.76 -2.03
C PHE A 15 0.41 6.07 -2.17
N ASN A 16 -0.18 7.05 -2.84
CA ASN A 16 0.30 8.43 -2.77
C ASN A 16 -0.48 9.17 -1.67
N ALA A 17 0.13 10.19 -1.08
CA ALA A 17 -0.52 11.06 -0.10
C ALA A 17 -0.41 12.51 -0.54
N ILE A 18 -1.53 13.23 -0.51
CA ILE A 18 -1.63 14.62 -0.94
C ILE A 18 -2.07 15.46 0.25
N TYR A 19 -1.34 16.53 0.54
CA TYR A 19 -1.74 17.47 1.59
C TYR A 19 -2.78 18.47 1.05
N LEU A 20 -3.97 18.48 1.63
CA LEU A 20 -5.05 19.39 1.30
C LEU A 20 -5.23 20.39 2.46
N PRO A 21 -4.98 21.71 2.29
CA PRO A 21 -4.86 22.66 3.41
C PRO A 21 -6.02 22.71 4.42
N LYS A 22 -7.26 22.38 4.00
CA LYS A 22 -8.45 22.40 4.87
C LYS A 22 -8.85 21.02 5.41
N ILE A 23 -8.17 19.95 4.98
CA ILE A 23 -8.59 18.55 5.20
C ILE A 23 -7.45 17.74 5.84
N GLY A 24 -6.20 18.08 5.54
CA GLY A 24 -5.01 17.33 5.94
C GLY A 24 -4.53 16.39 4.84
N TRP A 25 -3.81 15.34 5.23
CA TRP A 25 -3.33 14.30 4.32
C TRP A 25 -4.49 13.46 3.78
N TYR A 26 -4.55 13.30 2.46
CA TYR A 26 -5.52 12.48 1.76
C TYR A 26 -4.77 11.43 0.93
N ARG A 27 -5.07 10.15 1.14
CA ARG A 27 -4.43 9.04 0.42
C ARG A 27 -5.16 8.78 -0.90
N VAL A 28 -4.39 8.55 -1.95
CA VAL A 28 -4.89 8.18 -3.29
C VAL A 28 -4.16 6.94 -3.79
N ASP A 29 -4.91 6.06 -4.43
CA ASP A 29 -4.35 4.91 -5.13
C ASP A 29 -4.06 5.28 -6.59
N ALA A 30 -2.80 5.14 -7.00
CA ALA A 30 -2.35 5.47 -8.36
C ALA A 30 -3.01 4.61 -9.45
N ARG A 31 -3.60 3.46 -9.10
CA ARG A 31 -4.39 2.64 -10.03
C ARG A 31 -5.63 3.36 -10.55
N GLY A 32 -6.13 4.34 -9.79
CA GLY A 32 -7.19 5.25 -10.20
C GLY A 32 -8.58 4.63 -10.35
N ASN A 33 -9.53 5.48 -10.72
CA ASN A 33 -10.94 5.11 -10.90
C ASN A 33 -11.19 4.56 -12.32
N LYS A 34 -11.81 3.39 -12.44
CA LYS A 34 -12.18 2.78 -13.74
C LYS A 34 -13.46 1.96 -13.61
N LYS A 35 -14.02 1.48 -14.73
CA LYS A 35 -15.22 0.62 -14.69
C LYS A 35 -14.99 -0.57 -13.76
N GLY A 36 -15.84 -0.69 -12.72
CA GLY A 36 -15.74 -1.74 -11.70
C GLY A 36 -14.85 -1.40 -10.49
N ILE A 37 -14.22 -0.23 -10.44
CA ILE A 37 -13.41 0.25 -9.32
C ILE A 37 -13.89 1.66 -8.93
N ASP A 38 -14.29 1.83 -7.67
CA ASP A 38 -14.66 3.13 -7.09
C ASP A 38 -13.48 3.71 -6.30
N ALA A 39 -12.65 4.49 -6.98
CA ALA A 39 -11.47 5.16 -6.42
C ALA A 39 -11.51 6.67 -6.68
N GLN A 40 -12.69 7.27 -6.60
CA GLN A 40 -12.91 8.68 -6.91
C GLN A 40 -12.19 9.61 -5.92
N PHE A 41 -11.65 10.71 -6.42
CA PHE A 41 -11.08 11.76 -5.57
C PHE A 41 -12.21 12.60 -4.95
N LEU A 42 -12.69 12.21 -3.77
CA LEU A 42 -13.84 12.82 -3.08
C LEU A 42 -13.51 13.24 -1.64
N PRO A 43 -12.54 14.14 -1.43
CA PRO A 43 -12.15 14.54 -0.09
C PRO A 43 -13.31 15.23 0.67
N PRO A 44 -13.48 14.98 1.99
CA PRO A 44 -12.56 14.26 2.87
C PRO A 44 -12.75 12.73 2.87
N GLN A 45 -13.66 12.18 2.07
CA GLN A 45 -13.98 10.75 2.06
C GLN A 45 -12.97 9.97 1.23
N GLU A 46 -12.12 9.21 1.91
CA GLU A 46 -11.18 8.30 1.28
C GLU A 46 -11.91 7.22 0.45
N ARG A 47 -11.50 7.09 -0.83
CA ARG A 47 -11.95 6.05 -1.77
C ARG A 47 -10.72 5.42 -2.43
N LEU A 48 -10.22 4.34 -1.83
CA LEU A 48 -9.12 3.55 -2.38
C LEU A 48 -9.68 2.47 -3.30
N ALA A 49 -8.92 2.16 -4.37
CA ALA A 49 -9.35 1.21 -5.39
C ALA A 49 -9.62 -0.19 -4.83
N PHE A 50 -8.89 -0.59 -3.78
CA PHE A 50 -9.00 -1.90 -3.16
C PHE A 50 -8.92 -1.75 -1.64
N LYS A 51 -9.72 -2.54 -0.94
CA LYS A 51 -9.71 -2.65 0.52
C LYS A 51 -9.11 -3.99 0.92
N THR A 52 -8.72 -4.12 2.18
CA THR A 52 -8.31 -5.41 2.74
C THR A 52 -9.50 -6.39 2.73
N GLN A 53 -9.29 -7.57 2.18
CA GLN A 53 -10.25 -8.66 2.00
C GLN A 53 -9.84 -9.91 2.77
N PHE A 54 -8.54 -10.16 2.96
CA PHE A 54 -8.03 -11.36 3.60
C PHE A 54 -7.51 -11.09 5.02
N PRO A 55 -7.54 -12.08 5.95
CA PRO A 55 -7.14 -11.89 7.34
C PRO A 55 -5.69 -11.45 7.56
N LEU A 56 -4.81 -11.74 6.60
CA LEU A 56 -3.39 -11.40 6.66
C LEU A 56 -3.07 -10.08 5.94
N GLU A 57 -4.08 -9.38 5.43
CA GLU A 57 -3.90 -8.06 4.85
C GLU A 57 -4.02 -6.96 5.91
N ALA A 58 -3.17 -5.95 5.75
CA ALA A 58 -3.02 -4.83 6.66
C ALA A 58 -3.16 -3.51 5.90
N ASP A 59 -3.84 -2.53 6.50
CA ASP A 59 -3.86 -1.13 6.03
C ASP A 59 -3.12 -0.26 7.05
N PHE A 60 -2.00 0.34 6.62
CA PHE A 60 -1.18 1.25 7.41
C PHE A 60 -1.52 2.72 7.09
N GLN A 61 -1.71 3.53 8.12
CA GLN A 61 -2.08 4.95 8.01
C GLN A 61 -0.88 5.89 7.94
N THR A 62 0.33 5.39 8.18
CA THR A 62 1.54 6.21 8.18
C THR A 62 1.78 6.84 6.80
N ILE A 63 2.02 8.16 6.80
CA ILE A 63 2.48 8.89 5.61
C ILE A 63 4.00 9.00 5.68
N LEU A 64 4.69 8.42 4.70
CA LEU A 64 6.14 8.42 4.63
C LEU A 64 6.61 9.48 3.64
N ALA A 65 7.57 10.32 4.05
CA ALA A 65 8.22 11.27 3.16
C ALA A 65 9.22 10.59 2.21
N GLU A 66 9.82 9.49 2.67
CA GLU A 66 10.77 8.65 1.95
C GLU A 66 10.21 7.22 1.84
N PRO A 67 10.50 6.48 0.76
CA PRO A 67 10.07 5.10 0.61
C PRO A 67 10.69 4.20 1.67
N LEU A 68 10.02 3.08 1.99
CA LEU A 68 10.58 2.07 2.88
C LEU A 68 11.84 1.45 2.27
N GLN A 69 12.89 1.33 3.07
CA GLN A 69 14.17 0.79 2.63
C GLN A 69 14.07 -0.61 2.00
N ILE A 70 13.23 -1.50 2.57
CA ILE A 70 12.99 -2.85 2.03
C ILE A 70 12.42 -2.83 0.60
N VAL A 71 11.64 -1.81 0.25
CA VAL A 71 11.10 -1.65 -1.12
C VAL A 71 12.20 -1.22 -2.07
N ILE A 72 13.06 -0.29 -1.64
CA ILE A 72 14.21 0.17 -2.43
C ILE A 72 15.20 -0.97 -2.67
N GLU A 73 15.52 -1.74 -1.63
CA GLU A 73 16.41 -2.89 -1.73
C GLU A 73 15.87 -3.96 -2.69
N ALA A 74 14.57 -4.27 -2.61
CA ALA A 74 13.94 -5.21 -3.55
C ALA A 74 14.06 -4.69 -4.99
N LEU A 75 13.70 -3.43 -5.25
CA LEU A 75 13.76 -2.84 -6.60
C LEU A 75 15.20 -2.76 -7.15
N GLN A 76 16.20 -2.52 -6.31
CA GLN A 76 17.60 -2.36 -6.74
C GLN A 76 18.34 -3.69 -6.89
N SER A 77 17.89 -4.75 -6.22
CA SER A 77 18.57 -6.06 -6.20
C SER A 77 18.15 -7.01 -7.32
N GLN A 78 17.00 -6.76 -7.98
CA GLN A 78 16.47 -7.62 -9.03
C GLN A 78 16.73 -6.99 -10.41
N ALA A 79 17.20 -7.79 -11.37
CA ALA A 79 17.53 -7.31 -12.71
C ALA A 79 16.34 -7.43 -13.67
N THR A 80 15.39 -8.31 -13.36
CA THR A 80 14.24 -8.59 -14.23
C THR A 80 12.92 -8.55 -13.47
N TRP A 81 11.83 -8.43 -14.24
CA TRP A 81 10.48 -8.49 -13.70
C TRP A 81 10.17 -9.84 -13.06
N ASP A 82 10.59 -10.95 -13.68
CA ASP A 82 10.34 -12.31 -13.16
C ASP A 82 11.02 -12.51 -11.80
N GLU A 83 12.26 -12.04 -11.67
CA GLU A 83 13.00 -12.06 -10.40
C GLU A 83 12.31 -11.21 -9.33
N MET A 84 11.84 -10.01 -9.68
CA MET A 84 11.09 -9.15 -8.76
C MET A 84 9.78 -9.80 -8.30
N LEU A 85 9.05 -10.47 -9.19
CA LEU A 85 7.81 -11.15 -8.83
C LEU A 85 8.04 -12.24 -7.76
N LEU A 86 9.19 -12.90 -7.78
CA LEU A 86 9.57 -13.91 -6.79
C LEU A 86 10.07 -13.34 -5.47
N HIS A 87 10.48 -12.06 -5.45
CA HIS A 87 11.10 -11.37 -4.31
C HIS A 87 10.35 -10.09 -3.91
N LEU A 88 9.03 -10.05 -4.15
CA LEU A 88 8.22 -8.89 -3.79
C LEU A 88 8.37 -8.57 -2.29
N PRO A 89 8.62 -7.30 -1.93
CA PRO A 89 8.80 -6.92 -0.54
C PRO A 89 7.47 -7.05 0.20
N ASP A 90 7.53 -7.60 1.40
CA ASP A 90 6.39 -7.71 2.31
C ASP A 90 6.85 -7.54 3.77
N ILE A 91 5.90 -7.23 4.64
CA ILE A 91 6.15 -7.09 6.08
C ILE A 91 5.03 -7.79 6.87
N SER A 92 5.39 -8.36 8.02
CA SER A 92 4.38 -8.86 8.95
C SER A 92 3.84 -7.72 9.80
N VAL A 93 2.65 -7.92 10.37
CA VAL A 93 2.08 -6.99 11.36
C VAL A 93 3.02 -6.81 12.55
N GLU A 94 3.76 -7.86 12.92
CA GLU A 94 4.73 -7.81 14.02
C GLU A 94 5.97 -6.97 13.67
N SER A 95 6.47 -7.06 12.43
CA SER A 95 7.65 -6.31 11.99
C SER A 95 7.33 -4.87 11.57
N ALA A 96 6.05 -4.53 11.32
CA ALA A 96 5.61 -3.19 10.92
C ALA A 96 6.08 -2.07 11.88
N LYS A 97 6.17 -2.37 13.18
CA LYS A 97 6.69 -1.44 14.21
C LYS A 97 8.15 -1.02 13.97
N ASN A 98 8.95 -1.85 13.29
CA ASN A 98 10.34 -1.54 12.97
C ASN A 98 10.46 -0.49 11.85
N TYR A 99 9.34 -0.18 11.19
CA TYR A 99 9.23 0.77 10.08
C TYR A 99 8.33 1.97 10.43
N ASP A 100 7.99 2.17 11.72
CA ASP A 100 7.06 3.20 12.20
C ASP A 100 5.67 3.17 11.52
N LEU A 101 5.26 1.98 11.09
CA LEU A 101 3.97 1.79 10.43
C LEU A 101 2.86 1.56 11.46
N VAL A 102 1.86 2.44 11.42
CA VAL A 102 0.71 2.41 12.31
C VAL A 102 -0.48 1.82 11.57
N MET A 103 -1.04 0.76 12.14
CA MET A 103 -2.25 0.12 11.62
C MET A 103 -3.46 1.05 11.74
N LYS A 104 -4.36 0.99 10.76
CA LYS A 104 -5.69 1.58 10.90
C LYS A 104 -6.42 0.85 12.04
N ASN A 105 -6.73 1.56 13.12
CA ASN A 105 -7.61 1.02 14.15
C ASN A 105 -8.95 0.68 13.47
N GLN A 106 -9.39 -0.58 13.59
CA GLN A 106 -10.67 -1.06 13.09
C GLN A 106 -11.83 -0.44 13.86
#